data_AF-A0A1E3Q880-F1
#
_entry.id   AF-A0A1E3Q880-F1
#
_cell.length_a   1.000
_cell.length_b   1.000
_cell.length_c   1.000
_cell.angle_alpha   90.00
_cell.angle_beta   90.00
_cell.angle_gamma   90.00
#
_symmetry.space_group_name_H-M   'P 1'
#
loop_
_entity.id
_entity.type
_entity.pdbx_description
1 polymer ?
#
loop_
_entity_poly.entity_id
_entity_poly.type
_entity_poly.pdbx_seq_one_letter_code
_entity_poly.pdbx_strand_id
1 'polypeptide(L)'
;MLFTWDTNSICIVFQWWRIYNKVTLAFSFLGIVGLGIGYEFLREMTRRYEAYIATCMSEIPASLLAIRDRVVLSFFYALQVLYSFFLMLVFMSYNGLMMFAVVIGAFIGFFFFGSRT
;
A
#
# COMPACT_ATOMS: atom_id res chain seq x y z
N MET A 1 -19.83 -15.64 3.68
CA MET A 1 -18.50 -15.86 3.08
C MET A 1 -17.67 -16.60 4.11
N LEU A 2 -17.35 -17.87 3.85
CA LEU A 2 -16.55 -18.69 4.76
C LEU A 2 -15.08 -18.39 4.50
N PHE A 3 -14.29 -18.25 5.56
CA PHE A 3 -12.84 -18.18 5.47
C PHE A 3 -12.32 -19.48 4.85
N THR A 4 -11.61 -19.40 3.72
CA THR A 4 -11.11 -20.58 3.00
C THR A 4 -9.59 -20.62 2.91
N TRP A 5 -9.08 -21.84 2.87
CA TRP A 5 -7.68 -22.16 2.59
C TRP A 5 -7.50 -22.82 1.22
N ASP A 6 -8.51 -22.73 0.35
CA ASP A 6 -8.42 -23.30 -0.99
C ASP A 6 -7.42 -22.50 -1.83
N THR A 7 -6.64 -23.22 -2.64
CA THR A 7 -5.57 -22.65 -3.45
C THR A 7 -5.88 -22.62 -4.93
N ASN A 8 -7.04 -23.16 -5.34
CA ASN A 8 -7.37 -23.39 -6.74
C ASN A 8 -8.34 -22.34 -7.27
N SER A 9 -8.02 -21.75 -8.43
CA SER A 9 -8.98 -21.02 -9.28
C SER A 9 -9.60 -19.74 -8.71
N ILE A 10 -8.94 -19.08 -7.75
CA ILE A 10 -9.40 -17.85 -7.11
C ILE A 10 -8.98 -16.62 -7.93
N CYS A 11 -9.89 -15.65 -8.06
CA CYS A 11 -9.63 -14.31 -8.58
C CYS A 11 -9.46 -13.34 -7.40
N ILE A 12 -8.38 -12.57 -7.35
CA ILE A 12 -8.11 -11.68 -6.20
C ILE A 12 -8.75 -10.30 -6.40
N VAL A 13 -8.30 -9.56 -7.41
CA VAL A 13 -8.76 -8.17 -7.68
C VAL A 13 -9.35 -8.06 -9.08
N PHE A 14 -8.65 -8.62 -10.06
CA PHE A 14 -9.05 -8.57 -11.45
C PHE A 14 -9.22 -9.98 -12.00
N GLN A 15 -10.07 -10.13 -13.03
CA GLN A 15 -10.27 -11.42 -13.68
C GLN A 15 -8.99 -11.96 -14.34
N TRP A 16 -8.05 -11.08 -14.74
CA TRP A 16 -6.76 -11.49 -15.28
C TRP A 16 -5.76 -11.93 -14.19
N TRP A 17 -5.95 -11.49 -12.95
CA TRP A 17 -5.13 -11.90 -11.82
C TRP A 17 -5.77 -13.10 -11.12
N ARG A 18 -5.76 -14.23 -11.84
CA ARG A 18 -6.34 -15.50 -11.39
C ARG A 18 -5.25 -16.54 -11.15
N ILE A 19 -5.46 -17.36 -10.11
CA ILE A 19 -4.51 -18.39 -9.71
C ILE A 19 -4.94 -19.73 -10.31
N TYR A 20 -4.13 -20.26 -11.23
CA TYR A 20 -4.38 -21.56 -11.86
C TYR A 20 -3.52 -22.67 -11.23
N ASN A 21 -2.27 -22.34 -10.88
CA ASN A 21 -1.26 -23.30 -10.44
C ASN A 21 -0.63 -22.85 -9.12
N LYS A 22 0.00 -23.79 -8.39
CA LYS A 22 0.77 -23.49 -7.16
C LYS A 22 1.88 -22.45 -7.37
N VAL A 23 2.49 -22.42 -8.56
CA VAL A 23 3.50 -21.42 -8.92
C VAL A 23 2.89 -20.02 -9.01
N THR A 24 1.76 -19.88 -9.71
CA THR A 24 1.01 -18.62 -9.81
C THR A 24 0.54 -18.12 -8.43
N LEU A 25 0.21 -19.05 -7.53
CA LEU A 25 -0.08 -18.74 -6.14
C LEU A 25 1.14 -18.14 -5.44
N ALA A 26 2.31 -18.78 -5.53
CA ALA A 26 3.53 -18.28 -4.89
C ALA A 26 3.92 -16.88 -5.41
N PHE A 27 3.83 -16.66 -6.73
CA PHE A 27 4.05 -15.33 -7.31
C PHE A 27 3.03 -14.30 -6.85
N SER A 28 1.75 -14.68 -6.76
CA SER A 28 0.70 -13.76 -6.29
C SER A 28 0.87 -13.43 -4.81
N PHE A 29 1.26 -14.41 -3.99
CA PHE A 29 1.60 -14.22 -2.59
C PHE A 29 2.75 -13.23 -2.42
N LEU A 30 3.88 -13.45 -3.12
CA LEU A 30 5.01 -12.52 -3.12
C LEU A 30 4.62 -11.14 -3.67
N GLY A 31 3.78 -11.09 -4.70
CA GLY A 31 3.24 -9.85 -5.24
C GLY A 31 2.45 -9.07 -4.20
N ILE A 32 1.56 -9.71 -3.44
CA ILE A 32 0.76 -9.07 -2.39
C ILE A 32 1.63 -8.62 -1.22
N VAL A 33 2.63 -9.42 -0.81
CA VAL A 33 3.64 -8.98 0.17
C VAL A 33 4.32 -7.71 -0.33
N GLY A 34 4.76 -7.70 -1.59
CA GLY A 34 5.34 -6.52 -2.24
C GLY A 34 4.39 -5.31 -2.27
N LEU A 35 3.10 -5.53 -2.51
CA LEU A 35 2.09 -4.48 -2.44
C LEU A 35 1.95 -3.91 -1.02
N GLY A 36 1.97 -4.77 0.01
CA GLY A 36 1.95 -4.34 1.41
C GLY A 36 3.18 -3.51 1.79
N ILE A 37 4.37 -3.94 1.35
CA ILE A 37 5.62 -3.18 1.54
C ILE A 37 5.53 -1.83 0.81
N GLY A 38 5.03 -1.84 -0.43
CA GLY A 38 4.86 -0.65 -1.26
C GLY A 38 3.88 0.37 -0.66
N TYR A 39 2.81 -0.10 -0.02
CA TYR A 39 1.86 0.78 0.68
C TYR A 39 2.52 1.52 1.86
N GLU A 40 3.27 0.80 2.71
CA GLU A 40 4.01 1.44 3.81
C GLU A 40 5.12 2.37 3.29
N PHE A 41 5.77 2.02 2.19
CA PHE A 41 6.71 2.91 1.51
C PHE A 41 6.05 4.22 1.06
N LEU A 42 4.89 4.14 0.38
CA LEU A 42 4.13 5.32 -0.04
C LEU A 42 3.70 6.18 1.15
N ARG A 43 3.20 5.54 2.21
CA ARG A 43 2.81 6.24 3.44
C ARG A 43 3.98 7.00 4.06
N GLU A 44 5.15 6.40 4.09
CA GLU A 44 6.36 7.04 4.61
C GLU A 44 6.86 8.18 3.70
N MET A 45 6.75 8.02 2.37
CA MET A 45 7.09 9.09 1.43
C MET A 45 6.20 10.33 1.62
N THR A 46 4.88 10.14 1.78
CA THR A 46 3.95 11.23 2.09
C THR A 46 4.34 11.94 3.40
N ARG A 47 4.65 11.17 4.45
CA ARG A 47 5.06 11.70 5.77
C ARG A 47 6.36 12.49 5.71
N ARG A 48 7.37 11.99 4.99
CA ARG A 48 8.64 12.71 4.80
C ARG A 48 8.47 14.01 4.04
N TYR A 49 7.62 14.01 3.02
CA TYR A 49 7.32 15.20 2.25
C TYR A 49 6.61 16.26 3.10
N GLU A 50 5.66 15.83 3.96
CA GLU A 50 5.01 16.71 4.93
C GLU A 50 6.00 17.30 5.94
N ALA A 51 6.90 16.49 6.50
CA ALA A 51 7.94 16.95 7.41
C ALA A 51 8.88 17.97 6.75
N TYR A 52 9.29 17.72 5.50
CA TYR A 52 10.11 18.65 4.73
C TYR A 52 9.41 20.01 4.56
N ILE A 53 8.15 20.00 4.13
CA ILE A 53 7.34 21.22 3.95
C ILE A 53 7.17 21.97 5.28
N ALA A 54 6.95 21.26 6.40
CA ALA A 54 6.78 21.89 7.70
C ALA A 54 8.00 22.72 8.12
N THR A 55 9.22 22.23 7.85
CA THR A 55 10.46 22.99 8.06
C THR A 55 10.54 24.23 7.17
N CYS A 56 10.28 24.09 5.87
CA CYS A 56 10.36 25.20 4.92
C CYS A 56 9.29 26.28 5.13
N MET A 57 8.12 25.92 5.66
CA MET A 57 7.02 26.85 5.91
C MET A 57 7.34 27.87 7.02
N SER A 58 8.34 27.61 7.87
CA SER A 58 8.74 28.53 8.93
C SER A 58 9.47 29.80 8.44
N GLU A 59 10.01 29.79 7.21
CA GLU A 59 10.89 30.87 6.72
C GLU A 59 10.28 31.74 5.60
N ILE A 60 9.20 31.32 4.92
CA ILE A 60 8.73 31.92 3.65
C ILE A 60 7.28 32.44 3.76
N PRO A 61 6.91 33.63 3.20
CA PRO A 61 5.54 34.11 3.21
C PRO A 61 4.58 33.13 2.50
N ALA A 62 3.54 32.74 3.21
CA ALA A 62 2.73 31.55 3.00
C ALA A 62 1.89 31.46 1.70
N SER A 63 1.95 32.41 0.78
CA SER A 63 0.89 32.56 -0.24
C SER A 63 1.13 31.83 -1.57
N LEU A 64 2.35 31.77 -2.11
CA LEU A 64 2.59 31.19 -3.44
C LEU A 64 3.29 29.83 -3.44
N LEU A 65 4.30 29.60 -2.58
CA LEU A 65 4.96 28.30 -2.48
C LEU A 65 4.01 27.23 -1.90
N ALA A 66 3.08 27.64 -1.04
CA ALA A 66 2.13 26.76 -0.37
C ALA A 66 1.16 26.04 -1.32
N ILE A 67 0.76 26.64 -2.45
CA ILE A 67 -0.24 26.03 -3.33
C ILE A 67 0.34 24.81 -4.05
N ARG A 68 1.54 24.93 -4.62
CA ARG A 68 2.18 23.82 -5.35
C ARG A 68 2.42 22.63 -4.42
N ASP A 69 3.03 22.88 -3.28
CA ASP A 69 3.41 21.81 -2.34
C ASP A 69 2.16 21.14 -1.74
N ARG A 70 1.09 21.92 -1.49
CA ARG A 70 -0.21 21.40 -1.04
C ARG A 70 -0.91 20.54 -2.10
N VAL A 71 -0.82 20.91 -3.38
CA VAL A 71 -1.35 20.10 -4.48
C VAL A 71 -0.60 18.77 -4.58
N VAL A 72 0.73 18.80 -4.48
CA VAL A 72 1.57 17.58 -4.53
C VAL A 72 1.23 16.65 -3.35
N LEU A 73 1.15 17.17 -2.13
CA LEU A 73 0.76 16.38 -0.96
C LEU A 73 -0.65 15.79 -1.10
N SER A 74 -1.62 16.58 -1.58
CA SER A 74 -2.99 16.11 -1.80
C SER A 74 -3.05 14.98 -2.84
N PHE A 75 -2.20 15.05 -3.87
CA PHE A 75 -2.07 13.99 -4.86
C PHE A 75 -1.50 12.70 -4.25
N PHE A 76 -0.42 12.78 -3.47
CA PHE A 76 0.12 11.61 -2.77
C PHE A 76 -0.89 10.99 -1.79
N TYR A 77 -1.65 11.81 -1.07
CA TYR A 77 -2.73 11.34 -0.20
C TYR A 77 -3.82 10.59 -1.00
N ALA A 78 -4.27 11.15 -2.12
CA ALA A 78 -5.27 10.50 -2.97
C ALA A 78 -4.76 9.15 -3.51
N LEU A 79 -3.49 9.09 -3.92
CA LEU A 79 -2.84 7.85 -4.38
C LEU A 79 -2.77 6.81 -3.25
N GLN A 80 -2.42 7.23 -2.03
CA GLN A 80 -2.38 6.36 -0.87
C GLN A 80 -3.77 5.78 -0.54
N VAL A 81 -4.82 6.60 -0.59
CA VAL A 81 -6.20 6.14 -0.36
C VAL A 81 -6.61 5.12 -1.41
N LEU A 82 -6.34 5.39 -2.70
CA LEU A 82 -6.60 4.45 -3.79
C LEU A 82 -5.90 3.09 -3.54
N TYR A 83 -4.63 3.13 -3.14
CA TYR A 83 -3.86 1.93 -2.81
C TYR A 83 -4.46 1.15 -1.63
N SER A 84 -4.91 1.86 -0.59
CA SER A 84 -5.56 1.24 0.57
C SER A 84 -6.83 0.46 0.16
N PHE A 85 -7.60 0.98 -0.79
CA PHE A 85 -8.76 0.26 -1.32
C PHE A 85 -8.38 -1.01 -2.07
N PHE A 86 -7.28 -1.01 -2.84
CA PHE A 86 -6.76 -2.23 -3.46
C PHE A 86 -6.40 -3.31 -2.44
N LEU A 87 -5.71 -2.97 -1.36
CA LEU A 87 -5.38 -3.92 -0.29
C LEU A 87 -6.64 -4.41 0.46
N MET A 88 -7.64 -3.55 0.63
CA MET A 88 -8.93 -3.95 1.20
C MET A 88 -9.67 -4.95 0.28
N LEU A 89 -9.64 -4.76 -1.04
CA LEU A 89 -10.21 -5.72 -1.99
C LEU A 89 -9.53 -7.09 -1.89
N VAL A 90 -8.21 -7.13 -1.72
CA VAL A 90 -7.48 -8.38 -1.45
C VAL A 90 -8.00 -9.05 -0.17
N PHE A 91 -8.26 -8.27 0.88
CA PHE A 91 -8.82 -8.80 2.13
C PHE A 91 -10.23 -9.36 1.96
N MET A 92 -11.03 -8.74 1.08
CA MET A 92 -12.37 -9.20 0.71
C MET A 92 -12.36 -10.48 -0.15
N SER A 93 -11.21 -11.02 -0.54
CA SER A 93 -11.13 -12.35 -1.18
C SER A 93 -11.39 -13.52 -0.21
N TYR A 94 -11.42 -13.24 1.10
CA TYR A 94 -11.65 -14.22 2.20
C TYR A 94 -10.72 -15.44 2.19
N ASN A 95 -9.58 -15.36 1.48
CA ASN A 95 -8.58 -16.40 1.44
C ASN A 95 -7.50 -16.15 2.50
N GLY A 96 -7.28 -17.12 3.38
CA GLY A 96 -6.34 -16.97 4.49
C GLY A 96 -4.90 -16.70 4.06
N LEU A 97 -4.44 -17.31 2.97
CA LEU A 97 -3.06 -17.11 2.48
C LEU A 97 -2.85 -15.68 1.98
N MET A 98 -3.83 -15.11 1.28
CA MET A 98 -3.72 -13.75 0.74
C MET A 98 -3.81 -12.70 1.86
N MET A 99 -4.68 -12.91 2.84
CA MET A 99 -4.75 -12.05 4.03
C MET A 99 -3.42 -12.07 4.80
N PHE A 100 -2.82 -13.25 4.97
CA PHE A 100 -1.53 -13.38 5.62
C PHE A 100 -0.40 -12.69 4.86
N ALA A 101 -0.41 -12.75 3.52
CA ALA A 101 0.52 -12.03 2.66
C ALA A 101 0.47 -10.51 2.89
N VAL A 102 -0.73 -9.92 2.98
CA VAL A 102 -0.89 -8.48 3.27
C VAL A 102 -0.30 -8.12 4.63
N VAL A 103 -0.58 -8.93 5.67
CA VAL A 103 -0.07 -8.69 7.02
C VAL A 103 1.45 -8.79 7.08
N ILE A 104 2.06 -9.81 6.44
CA ILE A 104 3.52 -9.92 6.35
C ILE A 104 4.10 -8.72 5.61
N GLY A 105 3.50 -8.33 4.48
CA GLY A 105 3.93 -7.17 3.70
C GLY A 105 3.92 -5.89 4.53
N ALA A 106 2.86 -5.64 5.28
CA ALA A 106 2.75 -4.49 6.18
C ALA A 106 3.78 -4.54 7.32
N PHE A 107 4.00 -5.72 7.92
CA PHE A 107 5.02 -5.91 8.96
C PHE A 107 6.43 -5.60 8.45
N ILE A 108 6.80 -6.18 7.31
CA ILE A 108 8.10 -5.95 6.68
C ILE A 108 8.24 -4.48 6.26
N GLY A 109 7.22 -3.91 5.63
CA GLY A 109 7.20 -2.51 5.21
C GLY A 109 7.43 -1.57 6.39
N PHE A 110 6.70 -1.77 7.48
CA PHE A 110 6.89 -0.99 8.70
C PHE A 110 8.28 -1.18 9.31
N PHE A 111 8.83 -2.39 9.32
CA PHE A 111 10.16 -2.66 9.86
C PHE A 111 11.27 -1.90 9.10
N PHE A 112 11.21 -1.86 7.76
CA PHE A 112 12.23 -1.18 6.94
C PHE A 112 12.04 0.33 6.82
N PHE A 113 10.80 0.82 6.78
CA PHE A 113 10.51 2.23 6.53
C PHE A 113 10.11 3.01 7.79
N GLY A 114 9.55 2.34 8.79
CA GLY A 114 9.10 2.96 10.04
C GLY A 114 10.22 3.28 11.02
N SER A 115 11.44 2.75 10.83
CA SER A 115 12.60 3.01 11.70
C SER A 115 13.33 4.33 11.42
N ARG A 116 12.80 5.21 10.55
CA ARG A 116 13.35 6.57 10.31
C ARG A 116 12.60 7.67 11.06
N THR A 117 12.07 7.32 12.23
CA THR A 117 11.65 8.26 13.29
C THR A 117 12.65 8.20 14.41
#